data_AF-A0A2V9BU28-F1
#
_entry.id   AF-A0A2V9BU28-F1
#
_cell.length_a   1.000
_cell.length_b   1.000
_cell.length_c   1.000
_cell.angle_alpha   90.00
_cell.angle_beta   90.00
_cell.angle_gamma   90.00
#
_symmetry.space_group_name_H-M   'P 1'
#
loop_
_entity.id
_entity.type
_entity.pdbx_description
1 polymer ?
#
loop_
_entity_poly.entity_id
_entity_poly.type
_entity_poly.pdbx_seq_one_letter_code
_entity_poly.pdbx_strand_id
1 'polypeptide(L)'
;MNVPSLLRILLWPLSLLYGGAVRLRVLLYQKGWLKQKRLKGTVISVGNLTVGGTGKTPMVIWLAEKFLAVGKRVAILSRGYRGSNGTSDEVELMKFRLQGRVAFGVGKNRFAEGRRLGSQQPIDIFLLDDGFQHLQLAR
;
A
#
# COMPACT_ATOMS: atom_id res chain seq x y z
N MET A 1 23.09 -18.07 0.26
CA MET A 1 23.26 -18.14 1.74
C MET A 1 22.59 -19.42 2.22
N ASN A 2 23.38 -20.47 2.47
CA ASN A 2 22.89 -21.77 2.90
C ASN A 2 22.53 -21.71 4.39
N VAL A 3 21.24 -21.52 4.68
CA VAL A 3 20.72 -21.61 6.05
C VAL A 3 20.90 -23.08 6.49
N PRO A 4 21.64 -23.38 7.58
CA PRO A 4 21.89 -24.75 8.02
C PRO A 4 20.56 -25.51 8.19
N SER A 5 20.50 -26.75 7.71
CA SER A 5 19.29 -27.59 7.68
C SER A 5 18.60 -27.70 9.06
N LEU A 6 19.36 -27.58 10.15
CA LEU A 6 18.86 -27.56 11.54
C LEU A 6 18.00 -26.32 11.85
N LEU A 7 18.41 -25.14 11.37
CA LEU A 7 17.66 -23.90 11.57
C LEU A 7 16.33 -23.92 10.79
N ARG A 8 16.29 -24.59 9.63
CA ARG A 8 15.03 -24.76 8.89
C ARG A 8 14.01 -25.60 9.66
N ILE A 9 14.44 -26.67 10.32
CA ILE A 9 13.57 -27.54 11.12
C ILE A 9 13.04 -26.80 12.35
N LEU A 10 13.88 -26.00 13.01
CA LEU A 10 13.49 -25.20 14.17
C LEU A 10 12.56 -24.03 13.80
N LEU A 11 12.77 -23.40 12.65
CA LEU A 11 11.94 -22.28 12.17
C LEU A 11 10.64 -22.75 11.49
N TRP A 12 10.55 -24.02 11.11
CA TRP A 12 9.36 -24.59 10.46
C TRP A 12 8.07 -24.48 11.30
N PRO A 13 8.03 -24.88 12.59
CA PRO A 13 6.82 -24.69 13.41
C PRO A 13 6.50 -23.21 13.64
N LEU A 14 7.54 -22.36 13.77
CA LEU A 14 7.36 -20.91 13.88
C LEU A 14 6.74 -20.31 12.61
N SER A 15 7.13 -20.83 11.44
CA SER A 15 6.56 -20.43 10.15
C SER A 15 5.10 -20.84 9.99
N LEU A 16 4.71 -22.02 10.50
CA LEU A 16 3.33 -22.50 10.53
C LEU A 16 2.46 -21.65 11.45
N LEU A 17 2.96 -21.28 12.64
CA LEU A 17 2.27 -20.38 13.56
C LEU A 17 2.08 -18.98 12.95
N TYR A 18 3.13 -18.41 12.35
CA TYR A 18 3.03 -17.13 11.66
C TYR A 18 2.05 -17.19 10.48
N GLY A 19 2.14 -18.23 9.65
CA GLY A 19 1.23 -18.45 8.53
C GLY A 19 -0.23 -18.63 8.98
N GLY A 20 -0.45 -19.35 10.08
CA GLY A 20 -1.76 -19.51 10.72
C GLY A 20 -2.32 -18.19 11.22
N ALA A 21 -1.51 -17.39 11.93
CA ALA A 21 -1.92 -16.07 12.43
C ALA A 21 -2.25 -15.10 11.28
N VAL A 22 -1.47 -15.09 10.20
CA VAL A 22 -1.75 -14.28 9.01
C VAL A 22 -3.05 -14.73 8.32
N ARG A 23 -3.26 -16.04 8.15
CA ARG A 23 -4.50 -16.58 7.57
C ARG A 23 -5.71 -16.25 8.41
N LEU A 24 -5.63 -16.43 9.73
CA LEU A 24 -6.71 -16.08 10.65
C LEU A 24 -7.02 -14.59 10.54
N ARG A 25 -6.01 -13.72 10.52
CA ARG A 25 -6.19 -12.28 10.34
C ARG A 25 -6.89 -11.95 9.02
N VAL A 26 -6.49 -12.57 7.91
CA VAL A 26 -7.16 -12.39 6.61
C VAL A 26 -8.61 -12.84 6.67
N LEU A 27 -8.89 -14.02 7.23
CA LEU A 27 -10.24 -14.56 7.39
C LEU A 27 -11.13 -13.65 8.23
N LEU A 28 -10.60 -13.06 9.30
CA LEU A 28 -11.33 -12.11 10.15
C LEU A 28 -11.72 -10.82 9.40
N TYR A 29 -10.89 -10.34 8.47
CA TYR A 29 -11.24 -9.21 7.59
C TYR A 29 -12.20 -9.59 6.47
N GLN A 30 -12.09 -10.81 5.91
CA GLN A 30 -12.99 -11.31 4.86
C GLN A 30 -14.39 -11.60 5.38
N LYS A 31 -14.51 -12.19 6.59
CA LYS A 31 -15.79 -12.45 7.27
C LYS A 31 -16.46 -11.19 7.81
N GLY A 32 -15.85 -10.01 7.66
CA GLY A 32 -16.38 -8.73 8.13
C GLY A 32 -16.34 -8.55 9.66
N TRP A 33 -15.72 -9.47 10.41
CA TRP A 33 -15.60 -9.39 11.87
C TRP A 33 -14.68 -8.24 12.30
N LEU A 34 -13.72 -7.87 11.46
CA LEU A 34 -12.92 -6.66 11.62
C LEU A 34 -13.45 -5.54 10.73
N LYS A 35 -13.82 -4.40 11.34
CA LYS A 35 -14.35 -3.23 10.63
C LYS A 35 -13.33 -2.69 9.62
N GLN A 36 -13.65 -2.78 8.34
CA GLN A 36 -12.90 -2.10 7.29
C GLN A 36 -13.26 -0.62 7.29
N LYS A 37 -12.26 0.26 7.23
CA LYS A 37 -12.47 1.70 7.13
C LYS A 37 -12.58 2.07 5.65
N ARG A 38 -13.58 2.89 5.30
CA ARG A 38 -13.87 3.30 3.91
C ARG A 38 -13.53 4.77 3.69
N LEU A 39 -12.88 5.08 2.57
CA LEU A 39 -12.72 6.45 2.06
C LEU A 39 -13.89 6.77 1.14
N LYS A 40 -14.15 8.06 0.90
CA LYS A 40 -15.25 8.50 0.02
C LYS A 40 -15.00 8.20 -1.46
N GLY A 41 -13.73 8.13 -1.89
CA GLY A 41 -13.32 7.78 -3.25
C GLY A 41 -13.00 6.29 -3.40
N THR A 42 -12.85 5.84 -4.65
CA THR A 42 -12.45 4.46 -4.97
C THR A 42 -11.00 4.23 -4.52
N VAL A 43 -10.75 3.14 -3.82
CA VAL A 43 -9.40 2.78 -3.35
C VAL A 43 -8.87 1.62 -4.18
N ILE A 44 -7.77 1.84 -4.91
CA ILE A 44 -7.11 0.83 -5.74
C ILE A 44 -5.76 0.51 -5.10
N SER A 45 -5.54 -0.75 -4.76
CA SER A 45 -4.29 -1.20 -4.15
C SER A 45 -3.35 -1.78 -5.20
N VAL A 46 -2.19 -1.15 -5.38
CA VAL A 46 -1.10 -1.71 -6.17
C VAL A 46 -0.12 -2.39 -5.22
N GLY A 47 0.23 -3.64 -5.49
CA GLY A 47 1.31 -4.29 -4.78
C GLY A 47 1.70 -5.60 -5.44
N ASN A 48 2.68 -6.27 -4.87
CA ASN A 48 3.28 -7.45 -5.46
C ASN A 48 3.17 -8.65 -4.53
N LEU A 49 3.09 -9.85 -5.13
CA LEU A 49 3.11 -11.13 -4.41
C LEU A 49 4.53 -11.59 -4.06
N THR A 50 5.56 -10.95 -4.63
CA THR A 50 6.97 -11.36 -4.55
C THR A 50 7.86 -10.24 -3.98
N VAL A 51 8.92 -10.60 -3.24
CA VAL A 51 9.92 -9.64 -2.75
C VAL A 51 10.95 -9.36 -3.84
N GLY A 52 11.05 -8.11 -4.30
CA GLY A 52 11.97 -7.68 -5.38
C GLY A 52 11.47 -6.46 -6.16
N GLY A 53 12.35 -5.82 -6.95
CA GLY A 53 12.05 -4.66 -7.81
C GLY A 53 11.05 -5.04 -8.90
N THR A 54 9.76 -4.78 -8.65
CA THR A 54 8.65 -5.48 -9.33
C THR A 54 7.74 -4.53 -10.11
N GLY A 55 8.27 -3.38 -10.52
CA GLY A 55 7.54 -2.44 -11.37
C GLY A 55 6.34 -1.77 -10.70
N LYS A 56 6.19 -1.88 -9.36
CA LYS A 56 5.10 -1.26 -8.60
C LYS A 56 5.05 0.25 -8.82
N THR A 57 6.18 0.93 -8.66
CA THR A 57 6.27 2.38 -8.82
C THR A 57 5.92 2.82 -10.26
N PRO A 58 6.49 2.23 -11.34
CA PRO A 58 6.01 2.47 -12.70
C PRO A 58 4.50 2.22 -12.90
N MET A 59 3.94 1.15 -12.32
CA MET A 59 2.51 0.84 -12.42
C MET A 59 1.64 1.89 -11.72
N VAL A 60 2.04 2.34 -10.52
CA VAL A 60 1.34 3.40 -9.79
C VAL A 60 1.36 4.71 -10.59
N ILE A 61 2.51 5.08 -11.16
CA ILE A 61 2.64 6.26 -12.02
C ILE A 61 1.74 6.13 -13.25
N TRP A 62 1.77 4.99 -13.94
CA TRP A 62 0.96 4.75 -15.13
C TRP A 62 -0.55 4.83 -14.84
N LEU A 63 -1.00 4.21 -13.74
CA LEU A 63 -2.40 4.31 -13.31
C LEU A 63 -2.78 5.75 -12.98
N ALA A 64 -1.93 6.47 -12.25
CA ALA A 64 -2.17 7.87 -11.93
C ALA A 64 -2.31 8.72 -13.21
N GLU A 65 -1.40 8.57 -14.18
CA GLU A 65 -1.48 9.27 -15.46
C GLU A 65 -2.76 8.91 -16.24
N LYS A 66 -3.19 7.64 -16.24
CA LYS A 66 -4.44 7.22 -16.89
C LYS A 66 -5.67 7.85 -16.26
N PHE A 67 -5.75 7.90 -14.93
CA PHE A 67 -6.87 8.53 -14.24
C PHE A 67 -6.88 10.05 -14.39
N LEU A 68 -5.70 10.68 -14.38
CA LEU A 68 -5.57 12.11 -14.68
C LEU A 68 -6.02 12.43 -16.11
N ALA A 69 -5.69 11.59 -17.09
CA ALA A 69 -6.09 11.78 -18.49
C ALA A 69 -7.61 11.76 -18.71
N VAL A 70 -8.36 11.08 -17.83
CA VAL A 70 -9.84 11.08 -17.84
C VAL A 70 -10.44 12.05 -16.81
N GLY A 71 -9.65 13.02 -16.33
CA GLY A 71 -10.11 14.12 -15.49
C GLY A 71 -10.40 13.75 -14.03
N LYS A 72 -9.89 12.63 -13.52
CA LYS A 72 -10.09 12.23 -12.10
C LYS A 72 -9.08 12.91 -11.18
N ARG A 73 -9.52 13.23 -9.97
CA ARG A 73 -8.66 13.71 -8.88
C ARG A 73 -8.05 12.51 -8.16
N VAL A 74 -6.74 12.39 -8.25
CA VAL A 74 -6.01 11.21 -7.77
C VAL A 74 -5.20 11.57 -6.51
N ALA A 75 -5.21 10.68 -5.53
CA ALA A 75 -4.27 10.70 -4.41
C ALA A 75 -3.48 9.39 -4.34
N ILE A 76 -2.17 9.49 -4.10
CA ILE A 76 -1.30 8.34 -3.85
C ILE A 76 -1.03 8.25 -2.35
N LEU A 77 -1.28 7.08 -1.77
CA LEU A 77 -1.02 6.77 -0.38
C LEU A 77 0.12 5.75 -0.30
N SER A 78 1.27 6.19 0.20
CA SER A 78 2.46 5.34 0.37
C SER A 78 2.87 5.27 1.83
N ARG A 79 3.56 4.19 2.21
CA ARG A 79 4.08 4.00 3.57
C ARG A 79 5.32 4.85 3.85
N GLY A 80 6.07 5.26 2.81
CA GLY A 80 7.34 5.97 2.93
C GLY A 80 8.49 5.07 3.38
N TYR A 81 8.72 3.94 2.71
CA TYR A 81 9.72 2.94 3.14
C TYR A 81 11.17 3.37 2.82
N ARG A 82 12.05 3.40 3.83
CA ARG A 82 13.53 3.53 3.73
C ARG A 82 14.12 4.79 3.06
N GLY A 83 13.64 5.98 3.42
CA GLY A 83 14.38 7.22 3.13
C GLY A 83 15.14 7.73 4.37
N SER A 84 16.37 8.26 4.20
CA SER A 84 17.17 8.80 5.31
C SER A 84 16.49 10.00 6.00
N ASN A 85 15.55 10.67 5.33
CA ASN A 85 14.89 11.89 5.78
C ASN A 85 13.36 11.77 5.85
N GLY A 86 12.80 10.56 6.00
CA GLY A 86 11.36 10.35 6.17
C GLY A 86 10.53 10.33 4.87
N THR A 87 11.13 10.58 3.71
CA THR A 87 10.52 10.35 2.38
C THR A 87 11.37 9.35 1.60
N SER A 88 10.74 8.31 1.03
CA SER A 88 11.40 7.27 0.24
C SER A 88 11.74 7.76 -1.17
N ASP A 89 12.86 7.31 -1.75
CA ASP A 89 13.25 7.57 -3.14
C ASP A 89 12.12 7.27 -4.15
N GLU A 90 11.32 6.24 -3.88
CA GLU A 90 10.14 5.89 -4.70
C GLU A 90 9.08 6.99 -4.68
N VAL A 91 8.85 7.60 -3.51
CA VAL A 91 7.88 8.70 -3.34
C VAL A 91 8.38 9.97 -4.01
N GLU A 92 9.68 10.27 -3.91
CA GLU A 92 10.28 11.42 -4.58
C GLU A 92 10.21 11.26 -6.10
N LEU A 93 10.53 10.07 -6.62
CA LEU A 93 10.39 9.75 -8.04
C LEU A 93 8.94 9.93 -8.52
N MET A 94 7.95 9.43 -7.77
CA MET A 94 6.54 9.61 -8.12
C MET A 94 6.14 11.09 -8.10
N LYS A 95 6.56 11.85 -7.09
CA LYS A 95 6.30 13.30 -7.00
C LYS A 95 6.90 14.05 -8.18
N PHE A 96 8.15 13.74 -8.52
CA PHE A 96 8.85 14.32 -9.66
C PHE A 96 8.14 14.01 -10.98
N ARG A 97 7.79 12.73 -11.23
CA ARG A 97 7.16 12.31 -12.49
C ARG A 97 5.73 12.83 -12.65
N LEU A 98 4.99 12.95 -11.56
CA LEU A 98 3.60 13.42 -11.56
C LEU A 98 3.49 14.94 -11.42
N GLN A 99 4.58 15.65 -11.14
CA GLN A 99 4.68 17.12 -11.18
C GLN A 99 3.57 17.83 -10.40
N GLY A 100 3.23 17.32 -9.21
CA GLY A 100 2.19 17.91 -8.36
C GLY A 100 0.74 17.72 -8.83
N ARG A 101 0.50 16.99 -9.93
CA ARG A 101 -0.85 16.71 -10.45
C ARG A 101 -1.68 15.77 -9.57
N VAL A 102 -1.04 15.10 -8.61
CA VAL A 102 -1.70 14.21 -7.65
C VAL A 102 -1.36 14.61 -6.23
N ALA A 103 -2.30 14.37 -5.31
CA ALA A 103 -2.02 14.51 -3.89
C ALA A 103 -1.20 13.31 -3.36
N PHE A 104 -0.34 13.57 -2.37
CA PHE A 104 0.45 12.52 -1.72
C PHE A 104 0.17 12.47 -0.23
N GLY A 105 -0.13 11.26 0.26
CA GLY A 105 -0.24 10.93 1.66
C GLY A 105 0.86 9.93 2.02
N VAL A 106 1.82 10.35 2.84
CA VAL A 106 2.95 9.51 3.23
C VAL A 106 2.84 9.23 4.71
N GLY A 107 2.63 7.96 5.07
CA GLY A 107 2.53 7.59 6.47
C GLY A 107 2.17 6.13 6.73
N LYS A 108 2.40 5.70 7.97
CA LYS A 108 2.07 4.34 8.42
C LYS A 108 0.56 4.06 8.34
N ASN A 109 -0.29 5.06 8.57
CA ASN A 109 -1.75 4.90 8.56
C ASN A 109 -2.38 5.47 7.27
N ARG A 110 -2.56 4.61 6.26
CA ARG A 110 -3.05 5.02 4.93
C ARG A 110 -4.48 5.57 4.99
N PHE A 111 -5.31 5.02 5.87
CA PHE A 111 -6.65 5.55 6.07
C PHE A 111 -6.65 6.98 6.64
N ALA A 112 -5.78 7.25 7.63
CA ALA A 112 -5.66 8.59 8.20
C ALA A 112 -5.18 9.61 7.14
N GLU A 113 -4.16 9.24 6.36
CA GLU A 113 -3.67 10.07 5.25
C GLU A 113 -4.74 10.29 4.19
N GLY A 114 -5.44 9.23 3.78
CA GLY A 114 -6.54 9.33 2.81
C GLY A 114 -7.68 10.21 3.31
N ARG A 115 -8.02 10.13 4.60
CA ARG A 115 -9.02 11.00 5.22
C ARG A 115 -8.57 12.45 5.25
N ARG A 116 -7.31 12.71 5.66
CA ARG A 116 -6.72 14.05 5.70
C ARG A 116 -6.75 14.71 4.32
N LEU A 117 -6.33 13.99 3.29
CA LEU A 117 -6.37 14.49 1.91
C LEU A 117 -7.81 14.72 1.44
N GLY A 118 -8.71 13.76 1.71
CA GLY A 118 -10.12 13.86 1.35
C GLY A 118 -10.89 14.97 2.08
N SER A 119 -10.39 15.46 3.22
CA SER A 119 -10.94 16.64 3.90
C SER A 119 -10.41 17.97 3.36
N GLN A 120 -9.24 17.97 2.71
CA GLN A 120 -8.63 19.18 2.13
C GLN A 120 -9.14 19.43 0.72
N GLN A 121 -9.35 18.36 -0.05
CA GLN A 121 -9.87 18.43 -1.41
C GLN A 121 -10.64 17.16 -1.76
N PRO A 122 -11.60 17.22 -2.69
CA PRO A 122 -12.27 16.01 -3.13
C PRO A 122 -11.27 15.12 -3.91
N ILE A 123 -11.33 13.82 -3.64
CA ILE A 123 -10.50 12.79 -4.30
C ILE A 123 -11.43 11.72 -4.85
N ASP A 124 -11.28 11.40 -6.14
CA ASP A 124 -12.07 10.39 -6.82
C ASP A 124 -11.40 9.00 -6.68
N ILE A 125 -10.07 8.95 -6.81
CA ILE A 125 -9.27 7.72 -6.79
C ILE A 125 -8.13 7.83 -5.78
N PHE A 126 -8.03 6.84 -4.88
CA PHE A 126 -6.89 6.63 -3.99
C PHE A 126 -6.06 5.44 -4.48
N LEU A 127 -4.79 5.64 -4.82
CA LEU A 127 -3.85 4.59 -5.18
C LEU A 127 -3.00 4.23 -3.97
N LEU A 128 -3.05 2.97 -3.51
CA LEU A 128 -2.17 2.48 -2.46
C LEU A 128 -0.92 1.89 -3.08
N ASP A 129 0.23 2.44 -2.72
CA ASP A 129 1.53 1.88 -3.05
C ASP A 129 1.93 0.88 -1.95
N ASP A 130 2.08 -0.40 -2.33
CA ASP A 130 2.34 -1.54 -1.45
C ASP A 130 1.19 -1.87 -0.47
N GLY A 131 -0.04 -1.80 -0.99
CA GLY A 131 -1.26 -1.95 -0.20
C GLY A 131 -1.62 -3.39 0.21
N PHE A 132 -0.97 -4.44 -0.33
CA PHE A 132 -1.40 -5.84 -0.13
C PHE A 132 -1.55 -6.25 1.35
N GLN A 133 -0.66 -5.78 2.22
CA GLN A 133 -0.70 -6.04 3.67
C GLN A 133 -1.67 -5.14 4.45
N HIS A 134 -2.30 -4.15 3.83
CA HIS A 134 -3.19 -3.18 4.50
C HIS A 134 -4.67 -3.55 4.40
N LEU A 135 -5.05 -4.62 5.08
CA LEU A 135 -6.43 -5.13 5.08
C LEU A 135 -7.44 -4.23 5.81
N GLN A 136 -6.96 -3.22 6.56
CA GLN A 136 -7.82 -2.30 7.33
C GLN A 136 -8.51 -1.24 6.48
N LEU A 137 -7.98 -0.95 5.30
CA LEU A 137 -8.57 -0.02 4.35
C LEU A 137 -9.36 -0.82 3.33
N ALA A 138 -10.65 -0.57 3.25
CA ALA A 138 -11.50 -1.16 2.22
C ALA A 138 -10.99 -0.71 0.85
N ARG A 139 -10.93 -1.65 -0.08
CA ARG A 139 -10.49 -1.51 -1.46
C ARG A 139 -11.43 -2.33 -2.33
#